data_AF-A0A8K0U2W9-F1
#
_entry.id   AF-A0A8K0U2W9-F1
#
_cell.length_a   1.000
_cell.length_b   1.000
_cell.length_c   1.000
_cell.angle_alpha   90.00
_cell.angle_beta   90.00
_cell.angle_gamma   90.00
#
_symmetry.space_group_name_H-M   'P 1'
#
loop_
_entity.id
_entity.type
_entity.pdbx_description
1 polymer ?
#
loop_
_entity_poly.entity_id
_entity_poly.type
_entity_poly.pdbx_seq_one_letter_code
_entity_poly.pdbx_strand_id
1 'polypeptide(L)'
;MLLDLPQETLLHILSFLDLPDLASLAHVNNGLALLAADPVLHSTRLRVVAPSRVDHSLFGKSPGGILLRPTLPELVHRGVIRGLHIERRWRMGSYFCSPHSVKQYENGLRLQLRHTKMRLSAHLRNRPSTPHALKSLHVFPDIESSTLSISRSLLPIMHRLKWCIQRDNMAKVIRQSCGALGKNTNNETSHPFSTSIGAWFELKGQNIFADTERVRLALCPDVRKMIKFYESMG
;
A
#
# COMPACT_ATOMS: atom_id res chain seq x y z
N MET A 1 64.63 -13.49 -3.13
CA MET A 1 63.93 -12.19 -3.09
C MET A 1 62.66 -12.33 -2.26
N LEU A 2 62.43 -11.41 -1.32
CA LEU A 2 61.42 -11.37 -0.25
C LEU A 2 61.38 -12.58 0.71
N LEU A 3 61.36 -13.82 0.21
CA LEU A 3 61.32 -15.05 1.04
C LEU A 3 62.65 -15.39 1.72
N ASP A 4 63.75 -14.75 1.29
CA ASP A 4 65.07 -14.91 1.91
C ASP A 4 65.24 -14.03 3.16
N LEU A 5 64.24 -13.19 3.45
CA LEU A 5 64.23 -12.37 4.65
C LEU A 5 63.96 -13.24 5.89
N PRO A 6 64.55 -12.91 7.05
CA PRO A 6 64.20 -13.59 8.29
C PRO A 6 62.70 -13.46 8.56
N GLN A 7 62.10 -14.55 9.01
CA GLN A 7 60.65 -14.72 9.11
C GLN A 7 59.98 -13.63 9.96
N GLU A 8 60.68 -13.12 10.98
CA GLU A 8 60.23 -12.00 11.81
C GLU A 8 60.08 -10.70 11.01
N THR A 9 61.06 -10.37 10.16
CA THR A 9 61.01 -9.15 9.33
C THR A 9 59.93 -9.24 8.27
N LEU A 10 59.76 -10.43 7.67
CA LEU A 10 58.70 -10.70 6.71
C LEU A 10 57.32 -10.55 7.37
N LEU A 11 57.15 -11.11 8.57
CA LEU A 11 55.91 -11.00 9.33
C LEU A 11 55.63 -9.55 9.76
N HIS A 12 56.67 -8.79 10.13
CA HIS A 12 56.55 -7.36 10.44
C HIS A 12 56.10 -6.55 9.22
N ILE A 13 56.72 -6.75 8.05
CA ILE A 13 56.31 -6.07 6.80
C ILE A 13 54.86 -6.43 6.43
N LEU A 14 54.52 -7.72 6.46
CA LEU A 14 53.16 -8.20 6.17
C LEU A 14 52.14 -7.77 7.23
N SER A 15 52.56 -7.29 8.40
CA SER A 15 51.64 -6.76 9.40
C SER A 15 51.10 -5.39 9.01
N PHE A 16 51.84 -4.58 8.25
CA PHE A 16 51.41 -3.26 7.79
C PHE A 16 50.69 -3.26 6.44
N LEU A 17 50.71 -4.39 5.73
CA LEU A 17 50.02 -4.54 4.45
C LEU A 17 48.50 -4.60 4.63
N ASP A 18 47.79 -3.95 3.71
CA ASP A 18 46.34 -3.92 3.66
C ASP A 18 45.76 -5.32 3.33
N LEU A 19 44.54 -5.59 3.81
CA LEU A 19 43.83 -6.85 3.57
C LEU A 19 43.67 -7.25 2.09
N PRO A 20 43.26 -6.35 1.17
CA PRO A 20 43.20 -6.68 -0.26
C PRO A 20 44.57 -7.04 -0.84
N ASP A 21 45.64 -6.37 -0.40
CA ASP A 21 46.99 -6.62 -0.91
C ASP A 21 47.50 -7.99 -0.41
N LEU A 22 47.22 -8.33 0.85
CA LEU A 22 47.49 -9.68 1.39
C LEU A 22 46.70 -10.77 0.67
N ALA A 23 45.45 -10.51 0.29
CA ALA A 23 44.66 -11.46 -0.51
C ALA A 23 45.29 -11.67 -1.90
N SER A 24 45.80 -10.60 -2.51
CA SER A 24 46.54 -10.72 -3.78
C SER A 24 47.84 -11.52 -3.64
N LEU A 25 48.60 -11.30 -2.55
CA LEU A 25 49.84 -12.03 -2.26
C LEU A 25 49.60 -13.51 -1.93
N ALA A 26 48.46 -13.83 -1.31
CA ALA A 26 48.04 -15.20 -1.03
C ALA A 26 47.86 -16.03 -2.31
N HIS A 27 47.46 -15.41 -3.42
CA HIS A 27 47.33 -16.09 -4.70
C HIS A 27 48.69 -16.38 -5.38
N VAL A 28 49.74 -15.63 -5.03
CA VAL A 28 51.06 -15.75 -5.63
C VAL A 28 51.92 -16.82 -4.93
N ASN A 29 51.75 -17.00 -3.61
CA ASN A 29 52.54 -17.93 -2.84
C ASN A 29 51.74 -18.59 -1.70
N ASN A 30 51.73 -19.92 -1.66
CA ASN A 30 51.07 -20.72 -0.63
C ASN A 30 51.57 -20.44 0.79
N GLY A 31 52.86 -20.12 0.96
CA GLY A 31 53.42 -19.76 2.28
C GLY A 31 52.87 -18.43 2.80
N LEU A 32 52.66 -17.46 1.90
CA LEU A 32 52.02 -16.18 2.22
C LEU A 32 50.51 -16.36 2.41
N ALA A 33 49.89 -17.31 1.72
CA ALA A 33 48.48 -17.64 1.90
C ALA A 33 48.17 -18.09 3.33
N LEU A 34 49.04 -18.90 3.94
CA LEU A 34 48.89 -19.31 5.33
C LEU A 34 48.98 -18.12 6.31
N LEU A 35 49.89 -17.18 6.06
CA LEU A 35 50.07 -15.97 6.88
C LEU A 35 48.95 -14.93 6.66
N ALA A 36 48.34 -14.92 5.47
CA ALA A 36 47.17 -14.08 5.16
C ALA A 36 45.89 -14.63 5.79
N ALA A 37 45.77 -15.96 5.89
CA ALA A 37 44.65 -16.65 6.52
C ALA A 37 44.74 -16.72 8.06
N ASP A 38 45.88 -16.34 8.66
CA ASP A 38 46.06 -16.37 10.11
C ASP A 38 45.07 -15.41 10.82
N PRO A 39 44.14 -15.92 11.64
CA PRO A 39 43.13 -15.10 12.30
C PRO A 39 43.72 -14.12 13.33
N VAL A 40 44.86 -14.45 13.95
CA VAL A 40 45.48 -13.58 14.96
C VAL A 40 46.06 -12.36 14.28
N LEU A 41 46.85 -12.55 13.22
CA LEU A 41 47.39 -11.46 12.42
C LEU A 41 46.31 -10.65 11.71
N HIS A 42 45.22 -11.30 11.30
CA HIS A 42 44.07 -10.59 10.74
C HIS A 42 43.41 -9.67 11.78
N SER A 43 43.27 -10.13 13.03
CA SER A 43 42.67 -9.34 14.11
C SER A 43 43.53 -8.14 14.52
N THR A 44 44.86 -8.31 14.56
CA THR A 44 45.78 -7.22 14.90
C THR A 44 45.83 -6.19 13.78
N ARG A 45 45.82 -6.60 12.51
CA ARG A 45 45.71 -5.67 11.36
C ARG A 45 44.45 -4.81 11.42
N LEU A 46 43.29 -5.43 11.66
CA LEU A 46 42.03 -4.71 11.75
C LEU A 46 41.98 -3.73 12.93
N ARG A 47 42.54 -4.12 14.09
CA ARG A 47 42.43 -3.31 15.32
C ARG A 47 43.55 -2.29 15.49
N VAL A 48 44.75 -2.58 15.02
CA VAL A 48 45.96 -1.78 15.30
C VAL A 48 46.39 -0.99 14.07
N VAL A 49 46.37 -1.60 12.88
CA VAL A 49 46.95 -1.01 11.67
C VAL A 49 45.95 -0.12 10.94
N ALA A 50 44.69 -0.53 10.83
CA ALA A 50 43.65 0.23 10.12
C ALA A 50 42.35 0.38 10.93
N PRO A 51 42.38 0.93 12.16
CA PRO A 51 41.18 1.08 13.00
C PRO A 51 40.13 2.00 12.33
N SER A 52 40.59 3.03 11.62
CA SER A 52 39.73 3.98 10.90
C SER A 52 38.87 3.32 9.82
N ARG A 53 39.33 2.24 9.18
CA ARG A 53 38.55 1.49 8.19
C ARG A 53 37.45 0.65 8.84
N VAL A 54 37.74 0.09 10.01
CA VAL A 54 36.74 -0.62 10.80
C VAL A 54 35.68 0.36 11.27
N ASP A 55 36.09 1.52 11.78
CA ASP A 55 35.16 2.58 12.19
C ASP A 55 34.35 3.11 11.02
N HIS A 56 34.96 3.35 9.87
CA HIS A 56 34.26 3.74 8.66
C HIS A 56 33.27 2.65 8.18
N SER A 57 33.66 1.38 8.22
CA SER A 57 32.76 0.30 7.76
C SER A 57 31.61 0.04 8.73
N LEU A 58 31.84 0.20 10.04
CA LEU A 58 30.84 -0.06 11.08
C LEU A 58 29.93 1.15 11.35
N PHE A 59 30.46 2.37 11.23
CA PHE A 59 29.79 3.60 11.64
C PHE A 59 29.82 4.70 10.58
N GLY A 60 30.51 4.49 9.46
CA GLY A 60 30.58 5.45 8.37
C GLY A 60 29.26 5.58 7.61
N LYS A 61 29.14 6.73 6.96
CA LYS A 61 27.99 7.11 6.15
C LYS A 61 28.45 7.28 4.71
N SER A 62 27.69 6.75 3.78
CA SER A 62 27.80 7.05 2.35
C SER A 62 27.64 8.56 2.13
N PRO A 63 28.17 9.14 1.03
CA PRO A 63 27.95 10.54 0.67
C PRO A 63 26.45 10.95 0.62
N GLY A 64 25.53 9.99 0.41
CA GLY A 64 24.08 10.21 0.51
C GLY A 64 23.49 10.14 1.93
N GLY A 65 24.32 10.07 2.98
CA GLY A 65 23.90 10.00 4.38
C GLY A 65 23.47 8.61 4.87
N ILE A 66 23.47 7.59 4.00
CA ILE A 66 23.07 6.23 4.33
C ILE A 66 24.19 5.54 5.11
N LEU A 67 23.87 4.94 6.25
CA LEU A 67 24.82 4.17 7.05
C LEU A 67 25.30 2.95 6.25
N LEU A 68 26.62 2.73 6.22
CA LEU A 68 27.21 1.55 5.56
C LEU A 68 26.78 0.25 6.25
N ARG A 69 26.62 0.31 7.57
CA ARG A 69 26.06 -0.77 8.38
C ARG A 69 24.56 -0.55 8.58
N PRO A 70 23.70 -1.52 8.20
CA PRO A 70 22.27 -1.42 8.44
C PRO A 70 21.99 -1.42 9.94
N THR A 71 21.10 -0.53 10.36
CA THR A 71 20.64 -0.46 11.75
C THR A 71 19.69 -1.62 12.08
N LEU A 72 19.51 -1.90 13.37
CA LEU A 72 18.56 -2.95 13.81
C LEU A 72 17.13 -2.73 13.27
N PRO A 73 16.53 -1.53 13.34
CA PRO A 73 15.20 -1.30 12.74
C PRO A 73 15.20 -1.53 11.22
N GLU A 74 16.27 -1.20 10.50
CA GLU A 74 16.37 -1.52 9.07
C GLU A 74 16.40 -3.03 8.81
N LEU A 75 17.13 -3.78 9.64
CA LEU A 75 17.16 -5.25 9.54
C LEU A 75 15.80 -5.88 9.83
N VAL A 76 15.02 -5.29 10.74
CA VAL A 76 13.64 -5.69 11.02
C VAL A 76 12.72 -5.34 9.85
N HIS A 77 12.85 -4.14 9.28
CA HIS A 77 12.05 -3.69 8.15
C HIS A 77 12.31 -4.51 6.88
N ARG A 78 13.58 -4.87 6.62
CA ARG A 78 13.97 -5.79 5.53
C ARG A 78 13.57 -7.25 5.81
N GLY A 79 13.10 -7.56 7.01
CA GLY A 79 12.70 -8.90 7.41
C GLY A 79 13.87 -9.88 7.59
N VAL A 80 15.10 -9.38 7.77
CA VAL A 80 16.30 -10.17 8.08
C VAL A 80 16.24 -10.65 9.52
N ILE A 81 15.95 -9.73 10.45
CA ILE A 81 15.72 -10.07 11.86
C ILE A 81 14.22 -10.12 12.11
N ARG A 82 13.76 -11.24 12.66
CA ARG A 82 12.35 -11.45 13.01
C ARG A 82 12.25 -11.95 14.45
N GLY A 83 11.15 -11.61 15.11
CA GLY A 83 10.95 -11.91 16.52
C GLY A 83 9.71 -11.24 17.08
N LEU A 84 9.29 -11.68 18.27
CA LEU A 84 8.21 -11.04 19.00
C LEU A 84 8.72 -9.83 19.76
N HIS A 85 8.06 -8.68 19.60
CA HIS A 85 8.37 -7.44 20.31
C HIS A 85 9.85 -7.02 20.21
N ILE A 86 10.44 -7.11 19.01
CA ILE A 86 11.88 -6.86 18.77
C ILE A 86 12.31 -5.49 19.29
N GLU A 87 11.53 -4.44 19.03
CA GLU A 87 11.84 -3.08 19.50
C GLU A 87 11.93 -2.99 21.03
N ARG A 88 10.99 -3.63 21.74
CA ARG A 88 11.00 -3.66 23.21
C ARG A 88 12.20 -4.45 23.72
N ARG A 89 12.48 -5.61 23.14
CA ARG A 89 13.65 -6.44 23.52
C ARG A 89 14.97 -5.72 23.24
N TRP A 90 15.03 -4.95 22.16
CA TRP A 90 16.19 -4.13 21.82
C TRP A 90 16.44 -3.05 22.85
N ARG A 91 15.40 -2.30 23.24
CA ARG A 91 15.50 -1.29 24.30
C ARG A 91 15.92 -1.88 25.65
N MET A 92 15.53 -3.12 25.93
CA MET A 92 15.94 -3.84 27.14
C MET A 92 17.30 -4.56 27.00
N GLY A 93 18.01 -4.42 25.89
CA GLY A 93 19.30 -5.08 25.66
C GLY A 93 19.25 -6.61 25.64
N SER A 94 18.08 -7.20 25.37
CA SER A 94 17.89 -8.65 25.39
C SER A 94 18.42 -9.31 24.10
N TYR A 95 19.06 -10.47 24.23
CA TYR A 95 19.56 -11.23 23.08
C TYR A 95 18.43 -11.79 22.20
N PHE A 96 18.35 -11.32 20.96
CA PHE A 96 17.32 -11.71 19.98
C PHE A 96 17.43 -13.18 19.56
N CYS A 97 18.65 -13.68 19.43
CA CYS A 97 18.95 -15.04 18.94
C CYS A 97 19.01 -16.09 20.07
N SER A 98 18.53 -15.77 21.27
CA SER A 98 18.43 -16.77 22.33
C SER A 98 17.45 -17.88 21.93
N PRO A 99 17.72 -19.14 22.29
CA PRO A 99 16.86 -20.27 21.91
C PRO A 99 15.42 -20.11 22.42
N HIS A 100 15.25 -19.46 23.57
CA HIS A 100 13.94 -19.15 24.12
C HIS A 100 13.18 -18.11 23.27
N SER A 101 13.87 -17.05 22.82
CA SER A 101 13.30 -16.03 21.93
C SER A 101 12.83 -16.62 20.61
N VAL A 102 13.64 -17.51 20.02
CA VAL A 102 13.30 -18.23 18.79
C VAL A 102 12.06 -19.11 19.00
N LYS A 103 12.06 -19.97 20.04
CA LYS A 103 10.91 -20.83 20.36
C LYS A 103 9.62 -20.03 20.59
N GLN A 104 9.70 -18.92 21.32
CA GLN A 104 8.55 -18.05 21.54
C GLN A 104 8.02 -17.46 20.23
N TYR A 105 8.92 -16.99 19.35
CA TYR A 105 8.53 -16.46 18.05
C TYR A 105 7.86 -17.51 17.16
N GLU A 106 8.43 -18.71 17.06
CA GLU A 106 7.86 -19.82 16.31
C GLU A 106 6.48 -20.23 16.82
N ASN A 107 6.32 -20.32 18.15
CA ASN A 107 5.04 -20.62 18.77
C ASN A 107 4.02 -19.50 18.48
N GLY A 108 4.45 -18.24 18.56
CA GLY A 108 3.62 -17.09 18.20
C GLY A 108 3.15 -17.15 16.75
N LEU A 109 4.03 -17.48 15.81
CA LEU A 109 3.68 -17.66 14.40
C LEU A 109 2.66 -18.80 14.20
N ARG A 110 2.88 -19.95 14.83
CA ARG A 110 1.95 -21.09 14.76
C ARG A 110 0.57 -20.74 15.30
N LEU A 111 0.52 -20.03 16.43
CA LEU A 111 -0.73 -19.56 17.02
C LEU A 111 -1.43 -18.53 16.13
N GLN A 112 -0.70 -17.57 15.57
CA GLN A 112 -1.24 -16.58 14.66
C GLN A 112 -1.82 -17.23 13.41
N LEU A 113 -1.10 -18.17 12.79
CA LEU A 113 -1.56 -18.91 11.63
C LEU A 113 -2.81 -19.75 11.94
N ARG A 114 -2.85 -20.42 13.10
CA ARG A 114 -4.03 -21.17 13.52
C ARG A 114 -5.23 -20.23 13.72
N HIS A 115 -5.03 -19.10 14.38
CA HIS A 115 -6.07 -18.12 14.62
C HIS A 115 -6.60 -17.50 13.32
N THR A 116 -5.72 -17.07 12.41
CA THR A 116 -6.14 -16.54 11.10
C THR A 116 -6.86 -17.60 10.29
N LYS A 117 -6.37 -18.84 10.26
CA LYS A 117 -7.03 -19.96 9.59
C LYS A 117 -8.44 -20.20 10.16
N MET A 118 -8.59 -20.19 11.48
CA MET A 118 -9.91 -20.35 12.11
C MET A 118 -10.84 -19.20 11.75
N ARG A 119 -10.40 -17.93 11.85
CA ARG A 119 -11.21 -16.78 11.45
C ARG A 119 -11.60 -16.83 9.98
N LEU A 120 -10.65 -17.10 9.09
CA LEU A 120 -10.92 -17.25 7.66
C LEU A 120 -11.91 -18.38 7.41
N SER A 121 -11.75 -19.54 8.07
CA SER A 121 -12.71 -20.64 7.93
C SER A 121 -14.10 -20.28 8.43
N ALA A 122 -14.22 -19.51 9.52
CA ALA A 122 -15.50 -19.04 10.03
C ALA A 122 -16.15 -18.04 9.07
N HIS A 123 -15.37 -17.09 8.53
CA HIS A 123 -15.86 -16.15 7.51
C HIS A 123 -16.26 -16.85 6.21
N LEU A 124 -15.50 -17.87 5.78
CA LEU A 124 -15.83 -18.64 4.59
C LEU A 124 -17.07 -19.52 4.79
N ARG A 125 -17.28 -20.08 5.98
CA ARG A 125 -18.51 -20.84 6.32
C ARG A 125 -19.73 -19.94 6.41
N ASN A 126 -19.57 -18.74 6.99
CA ASN A 126 -20.63 -17.75 7.12
C ASN A 126 -20.78 -16.89 5.85
N ARG A 127 -20.06 -17.21 4.78
CA ARG A 127 -20.16 -16.48 3.52
C ARG A 127 -21.57 -16.69 2.96
N PRO A 128 -22.34 -15.62 2.69
CA PRO A 128 -23.62 -15.77 2.03
C PRO A 128 -23.38 -16.39 0.65
N SER A 129 -23.90 -17.61 0.47
CA SER A 129 -23.81 -18.36 -0.78
C SER A 129 -24.62 -17.67 -1.90
N THR A 130 -25.61 -16.87 -1.52
CA THR A 130 -26.53 -16.22 -2.45
C THR A 130 -26.17 -14.75 -2.70
N PRO A 131 -26.01 -14.34 -3.98
CA PRO A 131 -25.76 -12.94 -4.34
C PRO A 131 -26.87 -11.97 -3.90
N HIS A 132 -28.08 -12.49 -3.66
CA HIS A 132 -29.24 -11.70 -3.23
C HIS A 132 -29.13 -11.14 -1.81
N ALA A 133 -28.42 -11.80 -0.89
CA ALA A 133 -28.21 -11.30 0.47
C ALA A 133 -27.25 -10.10 0.53
N LEU A 134 -26.35 -9.97 -0.45
CA LEU A 134 -25.44 -8.82 -0.58
C LEU A 134 -26.09 -7.65 -1.35
N LYS A 135 -27.14 -7.94 -2.12
CA LYS A 135 -27.99 -6.95 -2.79
C LYS A 135 -28.87 -6.18 -1.79
N SER A 136 -29.45 -6.85 -0.79
CA SER A 136 -30.25 -6.19 0.25
C SER A 136 -29.42 -5.27 1.15
N LEU A 137 -28.10 -5.46 1.19
CA LEU A 137 -27.16 -4.64 1.94
C LEU A 137 -26.51 -3.53 1.10
N HIS A 138 -26.91 -3.35 -0.17
CA HIS A 138 -26.32 -2.37 -1.11
C HIS A 138 -24.79 -2.43 -1.25
N VAL A 139 -24.17 -3.58 -0.94
CA VAL A 139 -22.70 -3.76 -1.03
C VAL A 139 -22.25 -3.81 -2.50
N PHE A 140 -23.15 -4.25 -3.38
CA PHE A 140 -22.95 -4.27 -4.81
C PHE A 140 -23.88 -3.27 -5.51
N PRO A 141 -23.37 -2.45 -6.44
CA PRO A 141 -24.15 -1.40 -7.08
C PRO A 141 -25.28 -1.96 -7.97
N ASP A 142 -25.07 -3.13 -8.60
CA ASP A 142 -26.00 -3.69 -9.59
C ASP A 142 -26.27 -5.19 -9.39
N ILE A 143 -27.47 -5.65 -9.73
CA ILE A 143 -27.86 -7.08 -9.74
C ILE A 143 -26.92 -7.90 -10.63
N GLU A 144 -26.51 -7.32 -11.75
CA GLU A 144 -25.63 -7.93 -12.74
C GLU A 144 -24.17 -8.05 -12.28
N SER A 145 -23.76 -7.26 -11.27
CA SER A 145 -22.44 -7.42 -10.64
C SER A 145 -22.33 -8.67 -9.77
N SER A 146 -23.47 -9.29 -9.48
CA SER A 146 -23.59 -10.50 -8.70
C SER A 146 -23.77 -11.77 -9.56
N THR A 147 -23.98 -11.60 -10.87
CA THR A 147 -24.14 -12.70 -11.84
C THR A 147 -22.84 -12.97 -12.60
N LEU A 148 -22.50 -14.25 -12.80
CA LEU A 148 -21.34 -14.67 -13.61
C LEU A 148 -21.50 -14.45 -15.12
N SER A 149 -22.66 -13.97 -15.57
CA SER A 149 -22.95 -13.71 -17.00
C SER A 149 -22.16 -12.54 -17.57
N ILE A 150 -21.69 -11.62 -16.72
CA ILE A 150 -20.97 -10.42 -17.14
C ILE A 150 -19.58 -10.41 -16.50
N SER A 151 -18.57 -10.10 -17.31
CA SER A 151 -17.19 -10.03 -16.83
C SER A 151 -17.02 -8.87 -15.84
N ARG A 152 -16.27 -9.13 -14.75
CA ARG A 152 -16.08 -8.14 -13.67
C ARG A 152 -15.42 -6.84 -14.13
N SER A 153 -14.64 -6.91 -15.21
CA SER A 153 -13.99 -5.75 -15.83
C SER A 153 -14.99 -4.82 -16.54
N LEU A 154 -16.13 -5.34 -17.01
CA LEU A 154 -17.16 -4.55 -17.69
C LEU A 154 -18.15 -3.88 -16.72
N LEU A 155 -18.17 -4.28 -15.45
CA LEU A 155 -19.11 -3.74 -14.46
C LEU A 155 -19.06 -2.21 -14.30
N PRO A 156 -17.87 -1.56 -14.23
CA PRO A 156 -17.82 -0.09 -14.13
C PRO A 156 -18.39 0.61 -15.37
N ILE A 157 -18.13 0.04 -16.56
CA ILE A 157 -18.59 0.59 -17.85
C ILE A 157 -20.09 0.42 -17.97
N MET A 158 -20.61 -0.76 -17.61
CA MET A 158 -22.01 -1.09 -17.64
C MET A 158 -22.83 -0.25 -16.65
N HIS A 159 -22.33 -0.07 -15.42
CA HIS A 159 -22.95 0.83 -14.44
C HIS A 159 -23.01 2.26 -14.99
N ARG A 160 -21.92 2.76 -15.60
CA ARG A 160 -21.90 4.08 -16.25
C ARG A 160 -22.90 4.17 -17.40
N LEU A 161 -23.01 3.13 -18.21
CA LEU A 161 -23.93 3.07 -19.34
C LEU A 161 -25.39 3.03 -18.87
N LYS A 162 -25.71 2.27 -17.82
CA LYS A 162 -27.03 2.28 -17.18
C LYS A 162 -27.40 3.65 -16.65
N TRP A 163 -26.47 4.32 -15.96
CA TRP A 163 -26.68 5.70 -15.51
C TRP A 163 -26.90 6.67 -16.68
N CYS A 164 -26.13 6.54 -17.76
CA CYS A 164 -26.34 7.34 -18.96
C CYS A 164 -27.72 7.09 -19.59
N ILE A 165 -28.13 5.82 -19.75
CA ILE A 165 -29.45 5.44 -20.29
C ILE A 165 -30.57 5.97 -19.40
N GLN A 166 -30.45 5.80 -18.08
CA GLN A 166 -31.45 6.29 -17.14
C GLN A 166 -31.57 7.81 -17.23
N ARG A 167 -30.44 8.52 -17.31
CA ARG A 167 -30.41 9.98 -17.50
C ARG A 167 -31.06 10.40 -18.83
N ASP A 168 -30.79 9.68 -19.91
CA ASP A 168 -31.35 9.98 -21.22
C ASP A 168 -32.86 9.69 -21.29
N ASN A 169 -33.32 8.61 -20.65
CA ASN A 169 -34.73 8.31 -20.50
C ASN A 169 -35.46 9.37 -19.68
N MET A 170 -34.87 9.82 -18.57
CA MET A 170 -35.40 10.94 -17.79
C MET A 170 -35.48 12.22 -18.65
N ALA A 171 -34.43 12.52 -19.41
CA ALA A 171 -34.43 13.68 -20.30
C ALA A 171 -35.52 13.57 -21.39
N LYS A 172 -35.80 12.38 -21.93
CA LYS A 172 -36.91 12.16 -22.87
C LYS A 172 -38.27 12.40 -22.23
N VAL A 173 -38.51 11.87 -21.03
CA VAL A 173 -39.77 12.08 -20.29
C VAL A 173 -39.99 13.56 -20.00
N ILE A 174 -38.95 14.27 -19.54
CA ILE A 174 -39.03 15.71 -19.28
C ILE A 174 -39.35 16.48 -20.57
N ARG A 175 -38.65 16.19 -21.69
CA ARG A 175 -38.92 16.86 -22.98
C ARG A 175 -40.32 16.56 -23.52
N GLN A 176 -40.80 15.32 -23.42
CA GLN A 176 -42.15 14.96 -23.85
C GLN A 176 -43.21 15.63 -22.99
N SER A 177 -42.98 15.74 -21.68
CA SER A 177 -43.93 16.39 -20.78
C SER A 177 -43.91 17.92 -20.84
N CYS A 178 -42.77 18.56 -21.11
CA CYS A 178 -42.68 20.00 -21.34
C CYS A 178 -43.14 20.38 -22.76
N GLY A 179 -42.94 19.51 -23.76
CA GLY A 179 -43.40 19.72 -25.13
C GLY A 179 -44.91 19.55 -25.31
N ALA A 180 -45.57 18.72 -24.49
CA ALA A 180 -47.02 18.56 -24.49
C ALA A 180 -47.76 19.77 -23.89
N LEU A 181 -47.10 20.61 -23.10
CA LEU A 181 -47.70 21.82 -22.52
C LEU A 181 -47.52 23.08 -23.40
N GLY A 182 -46.74 23.00 -24.48
CA GLY A 182 -46.42 24.13 -25.35
C GLY A 182 -47.25 24.23 -26.64
N LYS A 183 -48.28 23.38 -26.83
CA LYS A 183 -49.07 23.35 -28.07
C LYS A 183 -50.46 23.97 -27.98
N ASN A 184 -50.84 24.51 -26.83
CA ASN A 184 -52.07 25.30 -26.66
C ASN A 184 -51.77 26.61 -25.96
N THR A 185 -51.18 27.57 -26.68
CA THR A 185 -51.50 28.99 -26.52
C THR A 185 -50.85 29.76 -27.66
N ASN A 186 -51.64 30.06 -28.67
CA ASN A 186 -51.46 31.30 -29.40
C ASN A 186 -51.60 32.41 -28.36
N ASN A 187 -50.49 33.00 -27.93
CA ASN A 187 -50.33 34.44 -27.84
C ASN A 187 -48.93 34.79 -27.32
N GLU A 188 -48.39 35.79 -27.99
CA GLU A 188 -47.12 36.47 -27.82
C GLU A 188 -46.82 36.83 -26.35
N THR A 189 -45.59 36.53 -25.89
CA THR A 189 -44.61 37.52 -25.36
C THR A 189 -43.47 36.83 -24.58
N SER A 190 -42.25 36.97 -25.11
CA SER A 190 -40.94 37.08 -24.42
C SER A 190 -40.69 36.45 -23.04
N HIS A 191 -39.91 35.33 -23.04
CA HIS A 191 -38.86 34.86 -22.09
C HIS A 191 -39.08 34.78 -20.55
N PRO A 192 -38.36 33.91 -19.79
CA PRO A 192 -37.37 32.91 -20.20
C PRO A 192 -37.64 31.49 -19.60
N PHE A 193 -37.58 30.45 -20.42
CA PHE A 193 -36.96 29.13 -20.22
C PHE A 193 -37.03 28.31 -18.88
N SER A 194 -37.66 28.74 -17.78
CA SER A 194 -37.51 28.08 -16.47
C SER A 194 -38.79 27.52 -15.84
N THR A 195 -39.99 27.83 -16.35
CA THR A 195 -41.25 27.49 -15.68
C THR A 195 -41.81 26.09 -16.00
N SER A 196 -41.42 25.45 -17.10
CA SER A 196 -42.01 24.15 -17.48
C SER A 196 -41.37 22.94 -16.79
N ILE A 197 -40.11 23.03 -16.37
CA ILE A 197 -39.42 21.96 -15.62
C ILE A 197 -39.86 21.95 -14.16
N GLY A 198 -40.02 23.13 -13.54
CA GLY A 198 -40.50 23.27 -12.16
C GLY A 198 -41.90 22.69 -11.97
N ALA A 199 -42.84 23.08 -12.84
CA ALA A 199 -44.21 22.56 -12.82
C ALA A 199 -44.29 21.03 -13.07
N TRP A 200 -43.36 20.47 -13.86
CA TRP A 200 -43.27 19.03 -14.07
C TRP A 200 -42.80 18.28 -12.82
N PHE A 201 -41.78 18.80 -12.13
CA PHE A 201 -41.27 18.23 -10.89
C PHE A 201 -42.34 18.22 -9.79
N GLU A 202 -43.18 19.26 -9.73
CA GLU A 202 -44.25 19.39 -8.73
C GLU A 202 -45.46 18.49 -9.02
N LEU A 203 -45.84 18.27 -10.28
CA LEU A 203 -47.07 17.56 -10.64
C LEU A 203 -46.89 16.08 -11.03
N LYS A 204 -45.77 15.70 -11.66
CA LYS A 204 -45.52 14.32 -12.15
C LYS A 204 -44.24 13.69 -11.60
N GLY A 205 -43.30 14.48 -11.09
CA GLY A 205 -42.01 14.00 -10.58
C GLY A 205 -42.08 13.21 -9.26
N GLN A 206 -43.15 13.37 -8.47
CA GLN A 206 -43.30 12.69 -7.17
C GLN A 206 -43.49 11.17 -7.29
N ASN A 207 -44.07 10.66 -8.38
CA ASN A 207 -44.39 9.23 -8.52
C ASN A 207 -43.33 8.41 -9.27
N ILE A 208 -42.31 9.06 -9.87
CA ILE A 208 -41.29 8.37 -10.68
C ILE A 208 -40.10 7.91 -9.82
N PHE A 209 -39.86 8.56 -8.68
CA PHE A 209 -38.75 8.24 -7.78
C PHE A 209 -39.26 7.70 -6.45
N ALA A 210 -39.29 6.38 -6.32
CA ALA A 210 -39.19 5.78 -5.00
C ALA A 210 -37.77 6.04 -4.48
N ASP A 211 -37.67 6.94 -3.50
CA ASP A 211 -36.54 7.17 -2.60
C ASP A 211 -35.21 7.70 -3.18
N THR A 212 -35.00 9.02 -3.04
CA THR A 212 -33.96 9.67 -2.20
C THR A 212 -33.70 11.10 -2.69
N GLU A 213 -33.76 12.07 -1.78
CA GLU A 213 -33.55 13.51 -2.02
C GLU A 213 -32.22 13.83 -2.74
N ARG A 214 -31.21 12.97 -2.57
CA ARG A 214 -29.91 13.05 -3.24
C ARG A 214 -29.99 12.94 -4.77
N VAL A 215 -30.90 12.12 -5.31
CA VAL A 215 -31.09 11.98 -6.76
C VAL A 215 -31.75 13.24 -7.33
N ARG A 216 -32.68 13.84 -6.56
CA ARG A 216 -33.31 15.13 -6.89
C ARG A 216 -32.28 16.26 -7.01
N LEU A 217 -31.34 16.32 -6.06
CA LEU A 217 -30.28 17.34 -6.02
C LEU A 217 -29.20 17.16 -7.10
N ALA A 218 -29.00 15.93 -7.60
CA ALA A 218 -28.03 15.66 -8.66
C ALA A 218 -28.52 16.11 -10.06
N LEU A 219 -29.84 16.16 -10.27
CA LEU A 219 -30.46 16.47 -11.57
C LEU A 219 -30.66 17.98 -11.80
N CYS A 220 -30.79 18.78 -10.75
CA CYS A 220 -31.00 20.23 -10.84
C CYS A 220 -29.79 21.00 -10.26
N PRO A 221 -28.78 21.36 -11.07
CA PRO A 221 -27.61 22.09 -10.59
C PRO A 221 -27.95 23.47 -10.01
N ASP A 222 -29.07 24.09 -10.42
CA ASP A 222 -29.48 25.41 -9.93
C ASP A 222 -30.19 25.35 -8.57
N VAL A 223 -30.88 24.25 -8.25
CA VAL A 223 -31.44 24.03 -6.90
C VAL A 223 -30.32 23.85 -5.88
N ARG A 224 -29.19 23.24 -6.27
CA ARG A 224 -28.00 23.14 -5.42
C ARG A 224 -27.36 24.50 -5.13
N LYS A 225 -27.40 25.44 -6.08
CA LYS A 225 -26.94 26.83 -5.86
C LYS A 225 -27.89 27.59 -4.94
N MET A 226 -29.20 27.37 -5.10
CA MET A 226 -30.23 28.03 -4.28
C MET A 226 -30.20 27.55 -2.82
N ILE A 227 -30.04 26.25 -2.58
CA ILE A 227 -29.90 25.71 -1.22
C ILE A 227 -28.62 26.23 -0.55
N LYS A 228 -27.48 26.23 -1.27
CA LYS A 228 -26.24 26.84 -0.77
C LYS A 228 -26.38 28.31 -0.41
N PHE A 229 -27.18 29.06 -1.18
CA PHE A 229 -27.46 30.47 -0.92
C PHE A 229 -28.26 30.64 0.39
N TYR A 230 -29.30 29.83 0.60
CA TYR A 230 -30.07 29.86 1.85
C TYR A 230 -29.30 29.31 3.07
N GLU A 231 -28.48 28.27 2.90
CA GLU A 231 -27.57 27.77 3.95
C GLU A 231 -26.50 28.81 4.33
N SER A 232 -26.08 29.68 3.41
CA SER A 232 -25.11 30.74 3.70
C SER A 232 -25.71 31.99 4.36
N MET A 233 -27.05 32.07 4.44
CA MET A 233 -27.77 33.14 5.14
C MET A 233 -28.23 32.72 6.56
N GLY A 234 -27.88 31.51 7.00
CA GLY A 234 -28.11 31.00 8.36
C GLY A 234 -26.85 31.08 9.21
#